data_AF-Q53M89-F1
#
_entry.id   AF-Q53M89-F1
#
_cell.length_a   1.000
_cell.length_b   1.000
_cell.length_c   1.000
_cell.angle_alpha   90.00
_cell.angle_beta   90.00
_cell.angle_gamma   90.00
#
_symmetry.space_group_name_H-M   'P 1'
#
loop_
_entity.id
_entity.type
_entity.pdbx_description
1 polymer ?
#
loop_
_entity_poly.entity_id
_entity_poly.type
_entity_poly.pdbx_seq_one_letter_code
_entity_poly.pdbx_strand_id
1 'polypeptide(L)'
;MEVEIPLVSVGDDGRVFTVGGNEGKAKYELVNREKRKLTITNVPFSLTCALHKDNVLADPTAEEESIIETSVTIVLDSSDQIVSIQKPGGAVTSMTTIKECISLAKDRRRKLREILMDNVEAMEVDQTD
;
A
#
# COMPACT_ATOMS: atom_id res chain seq x y z
N MET A 1 7.85 9.44 4.17
CA MET A 1 6.50 8.92 4.50
C MET A 1 6.23 9.27 5.96
N GLU A 2 5.14 9.99 6.22
CA GLU A 2 5.00 10.89 7.38
C GLU A 2 4.23 10.29 8.58
N VAL A 3 4.22 8.96 8.70
CA VAL A 3 3.49 8.30 9.80
C VAL A 3 4.39 8.21 11.03
N GLU A 4 3.98 8.86 12.11
CA GLU A 4 4.66 8.83 13.40
C GLU A 4 4.00 7.85 14.38
N ILE A 5 4.83 7.13 15.13
CA ILE A 5 4.42 6.33 16.26
C ILE A 5 4.23 7.27 17.47
N PRO A 6 3.02 7.36 18.04
CA PRO A 6 2.76 8.26 19.16
C PRO A 6 3.41 7.74 20.45
N LEU A 7 3.51 8.63 21.44
CA LEU A 7 3.89 8.25 22.79
C LEU A 7 2.78 7.41 23.44
N VAL A 8 3.15 6.28 24.01
CA VAL A 8 2.22 5.34 24.64
C VAL A 8 2.69 4.89 26.03
N SER A 9 1.73 4.55 26.87
CA SER A 9 1.92 3.88 28.16
C SER A 9 1.14 2.56 28.18
N VAL A 10 1.58 1.62 29.01
CA VAL A 10 0.94 0.30 29.16
C VAL A 10 0.40 0.17 30.57
N GLY A 11 -0.90 -0.09 30.70
CA GLY A 11 -1.55 -0.35 31.98
C GLY A 11 -1.21 -1.73 32.56
N ASP A 12 -1.50 -1.94 33.84
CA ASP A 12 -1.28 -3.23 34.51
C ASP A 12 -2.07 -4.40 33.88
N ASP A 13 -3.13 -4.08 33.14
CA ASP A 13 -3.97 -5.02 32.39
C ASP A 13 -3.49 -5.26 30.95
N GLY A 14 -2.33 -4.71 30.56
CA GLY A 14 -1.73 -4.83 29.23
C GLY A 14 -2.35 -3.93 28.17
N ARG A 15 -3.28 -3.04 28.53
CA ARG A 15 -3.87 -2.08 27.57
C ARG A 15 -2.90 -0.95 27.26
N VAL A 16 -2.88 -0.53 26.00
CA VAL A 16 -2.03 0.55 25.50
C VAL A 16 -2.84 1.85 25.43
N PHE A 17 -2.29 2.93 25.99
CA PHE A 17 -2.91 4.26 26.02
C PHE A 17 -2.02 5.26 25.29
N THR A 18 -2.61 6.11 24.44
CA THR A 18 -1.88 7.21 23.78
C THR A 18 -1.90 8.46 24.65
N VAL A 19 -0.75 9.13 24.79
CA VAL A 19 -0.58 10.23 25.76
C VAL A 19 -1.08 11.60 25.24
N GLY A 20 -2.06 11.62 24.31
CA GLY A 20 -2.50 12.84 23.64
C GLY A 20 -3.99 12.98 23.32
N GLY A 21 -4.82 11.98 23.65
CA GLY A 21 -6.28 12.07 23.50
C GLY A 21 -6.94 12.09 24.87
N ASN A 22 -7.76 13.12 25.13
CA ASN A 22 -8.58 13.36 26.32
C ASN A 22 -8.46 12.39 27.52
N GLU A 23 -8.04 12.95 28.65
CA GLU A 23 -8.34 12.48 30.01
C GLU A 23 -7.85 11.07 30.37
N GLY A 24 -6.53 10.89 30.48
CA GLY A 24 -5.93 9.70 31.05
C GLY A 24 -4.65 10.02 31.81
N LYS A 25 -4.80 10.29 33.10
CA LYS A 25 -3.76 10.55 34.11
C LYS A 25 -2.44 9.80 33.84
N ALA A 26 -1.33 10.49 34.11
CA ALA A 26 0.05 10.02 34.23
C ALA A 26 0.25 8.90 35.29
N LYS A 27 -0.55 7.84 35.24
CA LYS A 27 -0.51 6.70 36.17
C LYS A 27 0.54 5.66 35.73
N TYR A 28 0.83 5.58 34.44
CA TYR A 28 1.70 4.57 33.85
C TYR A 28 2.90 5.23 33.17
N GLU A 29 4.07 4.61 33.31
CA GLU A 29 5.31 5.09 32.72
C GLU A 29 5.26 4.95 31.19
N LEU A 30 5.87 5.91 30.50
CA LEU A 30 5.99 5.88 29.04
C LEU A 30 6.90 4.72 28.61
N VAL A 31 6.42 3.88 27.70
CA VAL A 31 7.23 2.79 27.12
C VAL A 31 8.10 3.27 25.96
N ASN A 32 7.77 4.39 25.33
CA ASN A 32 8.62 5.08 24.35
C ASN A 32 8.87 6.51 24.79
N ARG A 33 10.11 6.97 24.58
CA ARG A 33 10.58 8.28 25.05
C ARG A 33 10.46 9.38 24.00
N GLU A 34 10.34 8.99 22.74
CA GLU A 34 10.27 9.90 21.61
C GLU A 34 9.25 9.41 20.59
N LYS A 35 8.63 10.38 19.90
CA LYS A 35 7.91 10.09 18.66
C LYS A 35 8.94 9.63 17.64
N ARG A 36 8.65 8.52 16.96
CA ARG A 36 9.53 7.97 15.93
C ARG A 36 8.74 7.69 14.67
N LYS A 37 9.37 7.87 13.51
CA LYS A 37 8.78 7.52 12.21
C LYS A 37 8.58 6.00 12.11
N LEU A 38 7.52 5.58 11.43
CA LEU A 38 7.29 4.17 11.12
C LEU A 38 8.33 3.68 10.10
N THR A 39 9.11 2.66 10.47
CA THR A 39 10.04 2.02 9.54
C THR A 39 9.29 1.10 8.59
N ILE A 40 9.22 1.46 7.31
CA ILE A 40 8.61 0.64 6.27
C ILE A 40 9.71 -0.08 5.50
N THR A 41 9.74 -1.41 5.59
CA THR A 41 10.79 -2.24 4.97
C THR A 41 10.56 -2.46 3.48
N ASN A 42 9.30 -2.49 3.05
CA ASN A 42 8.93 -2.76 1.67
C ASN A 42 7.62 -2.03 1.33
N VAL A 43 7.56 -1.44 0.13
CA VAL A 43 6.39 -0.71 -0.36
C VAL A 43 5.83 -1.48 -1.56
N PRO A 44 4.77 -2.28 -1.36
CA PRO A 44 4.15 -3.00 -2.46
C PRO A 44 3.31 -2.07 -3.34
N PHE A 45 3.26 -2.35 -4.63
CA PHE A 45 2.40 -1.67 -5.58
C PHE A 45 1.44 -2.68 -6.20
N SER A 46 0.17 -2.32 -6.27
CA SER A 46 -0.87 -3.09 -6.94
C SER A 46 -1.19 -2.49 -8.31
N LEU A 47 -1.46 -3.37 -9.27
CA LEU A 47 -2.14 -3.01 -10.52
C LEU A 47 -3.35 -3.93 -10.69
N THR A 48 -4.51 -3.33 -10.91
CA THR A 48 -5.71 -4.06 -11.35
C THR A 48 -5.80 -3.97 -12.85
N CYS A 49 -5.99 -5.13 -13.48
CA CYS A 49 -6.21 -5.25 -14.91
C CYS A 49 -7.61 -5.81 -15.15
N ALA A 50 -8.37 -5.18 -16.03
CA ALA A 50 -9.64 -5.70 -16.50
C ALA A 50 -9.41 -6.50 -17.79
N LEU A 51 -10.05 -7.66 -17.89
CA LEU A 51 -9.85 -8.62 -18.96
C LEU A 51 -11.12 -8.70 -19.80
N HIS A 52 -11.02 -8.28 -21.06
CA HIS A 52 -12.15 -8.33 -21.98
C HIS A 52 -11.73 -8.98 -23.30
N LYS A 53 -12.22 -10.21 -23.52
CA LYS A 53 -11.85 -11.05 -24.68
C LYS A 53 -10.31 -11.22 -24.72
N ASP A 54 -9.67 -10.75 -25.78
CA ASP A 54 -8.22 -10.84 -25.98
C ASP A 54 -7.48 -9.56 -25.52
N ASN A 55 -8.18 -8.61 -24.89
CA ASN A 55 -7.61 -7.34 -24.46
C ASN A 55 -7.44 -7.26 -22.95
N VAL A 56 -6.33 -6.66 -22.54
CA VAL A 56 -6.01 -6.32 -21.15
C VAL A 56 -6.06 -4.81 -20.99
N LEU A 57 -6.92 -4.31 -20.10
CA LEU A 57 -6.98 -2.91 -19.73
C LEU A 57 -6.32 -2.73 -18.36
N ALA A 58 -5.35 -1.84 -18.26
CA ALA A 58 -4.67 -1.53 -17.02
C ALA A 58 -5.37 -0.35 -16.32
N ASP A 59 -5.68 -0.49 -15.03
CA ASP A 59 -6.31 0.55 -14.21
C ASP A 59 -7.69 0.99 -14.77
N PRO A 60 -8.67 0.07 -14.80
CA PRO A 60 -9.96 0.33 -15.45
C PRO A 60 -10.74 1.46 -14.75
N THR A 61 -11.49 2.25 -15.52
CA THR A 61 -12.42 3.24 -14.94
C THR A 61 -13.68 2.55 -14.41
N ALA A 62 -14.48 3.26 -13.61
CA ALA A 62 -15.75 2.74 -13.11
C ALA A 62 -16.71 2.29 -14.23
N GLU A 63 -16.71 3.00 -15.36
CA GLU A 63 -17.48 2.62 -16.55
C GLU A 63 -16.97 1.31 -17.16
N GLU A 64 -15.64 1.15 -17.28
CA GLU A 64 -15.03 -0.07 -17.80
C GLU A 64 -15.26 -1.26 -16.87
N GLU A 65 -15.11 -1.07 -15.56
CA GLU A 65 -15.40 -2.09 -14.54
C GLU A 65 -16.87 -2.54 -14.58
N SER A 66 -17.81 -1.64 -14.90
CA SER A 66 -19.24 -1.98 -14.97
C SER A 66 -19.60 -2.94 -16.11
N ILE A 67 -18.76 -2.98 -17.16
CA ILE A 67 -18.99 -3.77 -18.37
C ILE A 67 -18.14 -5.06 -18.36
N ILE A 68 -17.07 -5.09 -17.57
CA ILE A 68 -16.10 -6.18 -17.57
C ILE A 68 -16.42 -7.21 -16.49
N GLU A 69 -16.58 -8.46 -16.91
CA GLU A 69 -16.90 -9.57 -15.99
C GLU A 69 -15.69 -10.12 -15.24
N THR A 70 -14.48 -9.84 -15.72
CA THR A 70 -13.25 -10.47 -15.22
C THR A 70 -12.13 -9.47 -15.00
N SER A 71 -11.57 -9.44 -13.81
CA SER A 71 -10.39 -8.66 -13.49
C SER A 71 -9.33 -9.52 -12.80
N VAL A 72 -8.09 -9.02 -12.79
CA VAL A 72 -6.97 -9.60 -12.08
C VAL A 72 -6.19 -8.46 -11.42
N THR A 73 -5.97 -8.57 -10.12
CA THR A 73 -5.11 -7.65 -9.36
C THR A 73 -3.79 -8.33 -9.05
N ILE A 74 -2.68 -7.68 -9.38
CA ILE A 74 -1.33 -8.18 -9.11
C ILE A 74 -0.64 -7.20 -8.17
N VAL A 75 -0.06 -7.73 -7.12
CA VAL A 75 0.70 -6.96 -6.13
C VAL A 75 2.16 -7.37 -6.21
N LEU A 76 3.03 -6.38 -6.43
CA LEU A 76 4.47 -6.55 -6.54
C LEU A 76 5.18 -5.81 -5.41
N ASP A 77 6.23 -6.44 -4.88
CA ASP A 77 7.07 -5.87 -3.85
C ASP A 77 8.24 -5.05 -4.43
N SER A 78 8.97 -4.37 -3.55
CA SER A 78 10.42 -4.10 -3.55
C SER A 78 11.29 -4.52 -4.74
N SER A 79 11.26 -5.81 -5.02
CA SER A 79 12.22 -6.52 -5.85
C SER A 79 11.53 -7.20 -7.04
N ASP A 80 10.39 -6.65 -7.47
CA ASP A 80 9.52 -7.19 -8.53
C ASP A 80 9.04 -8.62 -8.25
N GLN A 81 9.02 -9.02 -6.98
CA GLN A 81 8.47 -10.29 -6.54
C GLN A 81 6.97 -10.16 -6.35
N ILE A 82 6.27 -11.23 -6.72
CA ILE A 82 4.82 -11.29 -6.60
C ILE A 82 4.48 -11.53 -5.14
N VAL A 83 3.78 -10.57 -4.53
CA VAL A 83 3.23 -10.69 -3.17
C VAL A 83 1.88 -11.39 -3.22
N SER A 84 1.04 -11.01 -4.18
CA SER A 84 -0.31 -11.54 -4.33
C SER A 84 -0.78 -11.45 -5.77
N ILE A 85 -1.60 -12.42 -6.18
CA ILE A 85 -2.41 -12.36 -7.39
C ILE A 85 -3.84 -12.70 -6.98
N GLN A 86 -4.77 -11.81 -7.30
CA GLN A 86 -6.17 -11.99 -7.00
C GLN A 86 -6.98 -11.93 -8.30
N LYS A 87 -7.69 -13.02 -8.59
CA LYS A 87 -8.67 -13.11 -9.67
C LYS A 87 -10.04 -13.40 -9.05
N PRO A 88 -10.88 -12.37 -8.81
CA PRO A 88 -12.20 -12.56 -8.23
C PRO A 88 -13.16 -13.11 -9.30
N GLY A 89 -13.39 -14.43 -9.29
CA GLY A 89 -14.39 -15.06 -10.17
C GLY A 89 -14.23 -14.72 -11.65
N GLY A 90 -15.36 -14.67 -12.36
CA GLY A 90 -15.42 -14.30 -13.78
C GLY A 90 -15.04 -15.43 -14.74
N ALA A 91 -14.79 -15.05 -15.99
CA ALA A 91 -14.44 -15.94 -17.09
C ALA A 91 -13.09 -16.61 -16.88
N VAL A 92 -12.88 -17.77 -17.53
CA VAL A 92 -11.59 -18.47 -17.52
C VAL A 92 -10.52 -17.58 -18.15
N THR A 93 -9.40 -17.43 -17.45
CA THR A 93 -8.29 -16.59 -17.89
C THR A 93 -7.09 -17.45 -18.24
N SER A 94 -6.45 -17.17 -19.38
CA SER A 94 -5.24 -17.87 -19.79
C SER A 94 -4.02 -17.45 -18.94
N MET A 95 -3.06 -18.36 -18.76
CA MET A 95 -1.81 -18.03 -18.08
C MET A 95 -0.96 -16.99 -18.84
N THR A 96 -1.12 -16.89 -20.16
CA THR A 96 -0.41 -15.88 -20.97
C THR A 96 -0.92 -14.48 -20.65
N THR A 97 -2.24 -14.30 -20.52
CA THR A 97 -2.87 -13.04 -20.12
C THR A 97 -2.42 -12.60 -18.72
N ILE A 98 -2.33 -13.54 -17.78
CA ILE A 98 -1.83 -13.24 -16.42
C ILE A 98 -0.36 -12.79 -16.46
N LYS A 99 0.49 -13.45 -17.27
CA LYS A 99 1.90 -13.03 -17.46
C LYS A 99 2.02 -11.64 -18.05
N GLU A 100 1.16 -11.29 -19.01
CA GLU A 100 1.09 -9.94 -19.57
C GLU A 100 0.72 -8.91 -18.51
N CYS A 101 -0.29 -9.19 -17.69
CA CYS A 101 -0.66 -8.34 -16.57
C CYS A 101 0.49 -8.17 -15.56
N ILE A 102 1.29 -9.21 -15.32
CA ILE A 102 2.48 -9.13 -14.44
C ILE A 102 3.53 -8.20 -15.06
N SER A 103 3.75 -8.28 -16.37
CA SER A 103 4.67 -7.37 -17.06
C SER A 103 4.21 -5.92 -16.96
N LEU A 104 2.92 -5.66 -17.18
CA LEU A 104 2.32 -4.33 -17.02
C LEU A 104 2.47 -3.81 -15.60
N ALA A 105 2.24 -4.67 -14.60
CA ALA A 105 2.39 -4.32 -13.19
C ALA A 105 3.83 -3.91 -12.85
N LYS A 106 4.84 -4.61 -13.39
CA LYS A 106 6.26 -4.26 -13.20
C LYS A 106 6.60 -2.90 -13.79
N ASP A 107 6.16 -2.64 -15.02
CA ASP A 107 6.41 -1.36 -15.69
C ASP A 107 5.71 -0.20 -14.99
N ARG A 108 4.45 -0.40 -14.55
CA ARG A 108 3.70 0.61 -13.79
C ARG A 108 4.34 0.90 -12.45
N ARG A 109 4.79 -0.15 -11.74
CA ARG A 109 5.46 -0.05 -10.45
C ARG A 109 6.70 0.85 -10.51
N ARG A 110 7.57 0.67 -11.52
CA ARG A 110 8.79 1.48 -11.66
C ARG A 110 8.47 2.97 -11.71
N LYS A 111 7.48 3.36 -12.53
CA LYS A 111 7.03 4.76 -12.66
C LYS A 111 6.41 5.29 -11.38
N LEU A 112 5.52 4.53 -10.75
CA LEU A 112 4.87 4.95 -9.50
C LEU A 112 5.87 5.07 -8.35
N ARG A 113 6.91 4.24 -8.34
CA ARG A 113 7.97 4.31 -7.34
C ARG A 113 8.78 5.59 -7.45
N GLU A 114 9.15 6.00 -8.67
CA GLU A 114 9.83 7.28 -8.92
C GLU A 114 8.99 8.44 -8.36
N ILE A 115 7.73 8.54 -8.77
CA ILE A 115 6.80 9.58 -8.29
C ILE A 115 6.69 9.57 -6.76
N LEU A 116 6.53 8.39 -6.14
CA LEU A 116 6.42 8.30 -4.68
C LEU A 116 7.70 8.78 -3.99
N MET A 117 8.88 8.43 -4.50
CA MET A 117 10.14 8.85 -3.92
C MET A 117 10.36 10.35 -4.05
N ASP A 118 10.10 10.92 -5.23
CA ASP A 118 10.23 12.36 -5.48
C ASP A 118 9.34 13.17 -4.51
N ASN A 119 8.09 12.73 -4.30
CA ASN A 119 7.17 13.39 -3.38
C ASN A 119 7.59 13.21 -1.91
N VAL A 120 8.11 12.02 -1.55
CA VAL A 120 8.59 11.80 -0.17
C VAL A 120 9.78 12.69 0.14
N GLU A 121 10.73 12.86 -0.79
CA GLU A 121 11.87 13.76 -0.61
C GLU A 121 11.42 15.22 -0.49
N ALA A 122 10.50 15.68 -1.35
CA ALA A 122 9.96 17.04 -1.28
C ALA A 122 9.29 17.36 0.07
N MET A 123 8.59 16.39 0.67
CA MET A 123 7.96 16.54 1.99
C MET A 123 8.97 16.59 3.15
N GLU A 124 10.16 16.02 2.99
CA GLU A 124 11.19 16.08 4.05
C GLU A 124 11.92 17.43 4.07
N VAL A 125 11.95 18.15 2.94
CA VAL A 125 12.61 19.47 2.84
C VAL A 125 11.79 20.57 3.53
N ASP A 126 10.46 20.51 3.44
CA ASP A 126 9.53 21.52 3.99
C ASP A 126 9.44 21.52 5.54
N GLN A 127 10.05 20.52 6.20
CA GLN A 127 10.14 20.45 7.67
C GLN A 127 11.37 21.17 8.25
N THR A 128 12.21 21.80 7.40
CA THR A 128 13.51 22.37 7.79
C THR A 128 13.60 23.90 7.76
N ASP A 129 12.50 24.60 7.43
CA ASP A 129 12.40 26.08 7.47
C ASP A 129 11.53 26.58 8.64
#